data_AF-A0A813IZK2-F1
#
_entry.id   AF-A0A813IZK2-F1
#
_cell.length_a   1.000
_cell.length_b   1.000
_cell.length_c   1.000
_cell.angle_alpha   90.00
_cell.angle_beta   90.00
_cell.angle_gamma   90.00
#
_symmetry.space_group_name_H-M   'P 1'
#
loop_
_entity.id
_entity.type
_entity.pdbx_description
1 polymer ?
#
loop_
_entity_poly.entity_id
_entity_poly.type
_entity_poly.pdbx_seq_one_letter_code
_entity_poly.pdbx_strand_id
1 'polypeptide(L)'
;VSHNMPYQNERPSLERQQSGSQHFDDPVIEGEWWPPPLTEQDVAIRQRASRLLEALRRIPTVYYDIKAWENEHELAFSLFRRGCLDGAASGTLEAPIYNNRQIEDAWLFLLEMRRRHFNRRKHIQECARILGASYNWSMVLHGSKKVQDALRELPEDIRMEVLEDAEALDLLPVVTPNHQARGGSLDGTPPGGLSPGSTLPSAQAPWPSATTPEGGGWPPAPQSAIPTFDVVQGSQ
;
A
#
# COMPACT_ATOMS: atom_id res chain seq x y z
N VAL A 1 9.42 51.38 -27.57
CA VAL A 1 10.26 52.03 -26.54
C VAL A 1 10.38 51.06 -25.38
N SER A 2 11.40 50.20 -25.43
CA SER A 2 11.63 49.12 -24.48
C SER A 2 12.29 49.68 -23.22
N HIS A 3 11.56 49.66 -22.09
CA HIS A 3 12.12 50.04 -20.80
C HIS A 3 12.77 48.81 -20.15
N ASN A 4 14.09 48.85 -20.16
CA ASN A 4 14.97 47.93 -19.44
C ASN A 4 14.98 48.37 -17.96
N MET A 5 14.44 47.55 -17.06
CA MET A 5 14.51 47.76 -15.61
C MET A 5 15.70 46.96 -15.04
N PRO A 6 16.72 47.61 -14.46
CA PRO A 6 17.80 46.90 -13.78
C PRO A 6 17.35 46.46 -12.38
N TYR A 7 17.28 45.15 -12.15
CA TYR A 7 17.13 44.58 -10.82
C TYR A 7 18.46 44.72 -10.06
N GLN A 8 18.49 45.63 -9.07
CA GLN A 8 19.57 45.74 -8.11
C GLN A 8 19.52 44.54 -7.16
N ASN A 9 20.64 43.82 -7.12
CA ASN A 9 20.85 42.60 -6.36
C ASN A 9 21.53 42.98 -5.04
N GLU A 10 20.75 43.41 -4.04
CA GLU A 10 21.26 43.67 -2.70
C GLU A 10 21.36 42.35 -1.93
N ARG A 11 22.57 41.79 -1.89
CA ARG A 11 22.90 40.68 -0.99
C ARG A 11 23.06 41.26 0.43
N PRO A 12 22.24 40.83 1.41
CA PRO A 12 22.48 41.20 2.80
C PRO A 12 23.78 40.55 3.28
N SER A 13 24.70 41.39 3.74
CA SER A 13 25.96 41.02 4.40
C SER A 13 25.67 40.11 5.59
N LEU A 14 26.18 38.88 5.54
CA LEU A 14 26.27 37.98 6.68
C LEU A 14 27.31 38.54 7.66
N GLU A 15 26.87 39.41 8.56
CA GLU A 15 27.62 39.81 9.73
C GLU A 15 27.83 38.60 10.62
N ARG A 16 29.05 38.09 10.56
CA ARG A 16 29.58 37.02 11.37
C ARG A 16 29.71 37.50 12.81
N GLN A 17 28.63 37.41 13.59
CA GLN A 17 28.68 37.49 15.05
C GLN A 17 29.36 36.23 15.60
N GLN A 18 30.70 36.28 15.66
CA GLN A 18 31.49 35.57 16.64
C GLN A 18 31.44 36.36 17.94
N SER A 19 30.79 35.84 18.99
CA SER A 19 31.24 35.97 20.39
C SER A 19 30.14 35.52 21.33
N GLY A 20 30.41 34.44 22.05
CA GLY A 20 29.53 33.92 23.08
C GLY A 20 29.79 32.46 23.37
N SER A 21 31.07 32.09 23.56
CA SER A 21 31.43 30.79 24.12
C SER A 21 31.06 30.81 25.61
N GLN A 22 29.76 30.74 25.89
CA GLN A 22 29.26 30.34 27.20
C GLN A 22 29.55 28.84 27.32
N HIS A 23 30.56 28.55 28.13
CA HIS A 23 30.88 27.24 28.64
C HIS A 23 29.62 26.70 29.34
N PHE A 24 28.79 25.98 28.59
CA PHE A 24 27.76 25.13 29.15
C PHE A 24 28.50 23.97 29.81
N ASP A 25 28.78 24.11 31.11
CA ASP A 25 28.87 22.96 32.00
C ASP A 25 27.45 22.36 32.12
N ASP A 26 26.92 21.86 31.00
CA ASP A 26 25.77 20.98 31.03
C ASP A 26 26.25 19.72 31.76
N PRO A 27 25.63 19.34 32.89
CA PRO A 27 25.95 18.08 33.51
C PRO A 27 25.76 17.02 32.44
N VAL A 28 26.82 16.26 32.17
CA VAL A 28 26.75 15.06 31.34
C VAL A 28 25.66 14.20 31.99
N ILE A 29 24.44 14.24 31.43
CA ILE A 29 23.38 13.31 31.77
C ILE A 29 23.85 11.98 31.20
N GLU A 30 24.71 11.32 31.98
CA GLU A 30 25.18 9.96 31.75
C GLU A 30 23.94 9.07 31.63
N GLY A 31 23.57 8.75 30.39
CA GLY A 31 22.73 7.59 30.11
C GLY A 31 21.30 7.85 29.69
N GLU A 32 20.98 8.94 28.97
CA GLU A 32 19.82 8.89 28.08
C GLU A 32 20.11 7.88 26.95
N TRP A 33 19.82 6.60 27.25
CA TRP A 33 19.83 5.52 26.27
C TRP A 33 18.83 5.86 25.18
N TRP A 34 19.35 6.31 24.04
CA TRP A 34 18.55 6.56 22.85
C TRP A 34 18.55 5.31 21.96
N PRO A 35 17.39 4.82 21.51
CA PRO A 35 16.04 5.35 21.78
C PRO A 35 15.55 5.01 23.20
N PRO A 36 14.69 5.87 23.80
CA PRO A 36 14.10 5.61 25.10
C PRO A 36 13.37 4.26 25.09
N PRO A 37 13.39 3.52 26.21
CA PRO A 37 12.67 2.27 26.31
C PRO A 37 11.19 2.48 25.99
N LEU A 38 10.60 1.51 25.30
CA LEU A 38 9.17 1.52 24.97
C LEU A 38 8.34 1.64 26.24
N THR A 39 7.37 2.56 26.24
CA THR A 39 6.43 2.69 27.35
C THR A 39 5.50 1.49 27.41
N GLU A 40 4.90 1.21 28.56
CA GLU A 40 3.89 0.15 28.69
C GLU A 40 2.71 0.35 27.73
N GLN A 41 2.35 1.62 27.48
CA GLN A 41 1.32 1.98 26.51
C GLN A 41 1.73 1.60 25.08
N ASP A 42 2.98 1.83 24.67
CA ASP A 42 3.47 1.42 23.35
C ASP A 42 3.46 -0.09 23.19
N VAL A 43 3.83 -0.82 24.24
CA VAL A 43 3.78 -2.29 24.26
C VAL A 43 2.34 -2.77 24.10
N ALA A 44 1.38 -2.19 24.84
CA ALA A 44 -0.03 -2.54 24.73
C ALA A 44 -0.61 -2.24 23.33
N ILE A 45 -0.24 -1.11 22.73
CA ILE A 45 -0.62 -0.76 21.35
C ILE A 45 -0.06 -1.79 20.37
N ARG A 46 1.23 -2.14 20.48
CA ARG A 46 1.87 -3.14 19.61
C ARG A 46 1.26 -4.54 19.78
N GLN A 47 0.88 -4.92 20.99
CA GLN A 47 0.20 -6.19 21.24
C GLN A 47 -1.18 -6.23 20.60
N ARG A 48 -1.97 -5.16 20.72
CA ARG A 48 -3.27 -5.03 20.03
C ARG A 48 -3.13 -5.04 18.51
N ALA A 49 -2.09 -4.38 18.00
CA ALA A 49 -1.75 -4.33 16.57
C ALA A 49 -0.98 -5.55 16.05
N SER A 50 -0.76 -6.59 16.86
CA SER A 50 0.15 -7.70 16.55
C SER A 50 -0.14 -8.39 15.22
N ARG A 51 -1.41 -8.69 14.94
CA ARG A 51 -1.83 -9.32 13.67
C ARG A 51 -1.51 -8.46 12.45
N LEU A 52 -1.80 -7.16 12.52
CA LEU A 52 -1.51 -6.25 11.41
C LEU A 52 0.00 -6.10 11.21
N LEU A 53 0.76 -5.95 12.29
CA LEU A 53 2.22 -5.92 12.24
C LEU A 53 2.81 -7.21 11.68
N GLU A 54 2.23 -8.37 11.99
CA GLU A 54 2.63 -9.65 11.40
C GLU A 54 2.35 -9.68 9.89
N ALA A 55 1.15 -9.29 9.46
CA ALA A 55 0.81 -9.21 8.04
C ALA A 55 1.77 -8.28 7.28
N LEU A 56 2.03 -7.09 7.82
CA LEU A 56 2.95 -6.10 7.22
C LEU A 56 4.40 -6.61 7.09
N ARG A 57 4.84 -7.52 7.96
CA ARG A 57 6.16 -8.16 7.82
C ARG A 57 6.20 -9.19 6.69
N ARG A 58 5.08 -9.87 6.41
CA ARG A 58 4.99 -10.92 5.39
C ARG A 58 4.77 -10.37 3.99
N ILE A 59 4.03 -9.25 3.88
CA ILE A 59 3.64 -8.66 2.60
C ILE A 59 4.82 -8.46 1.63
N PRO A 60 5.98 -7.88 2.03
CA PRO A 60 7.08 -7.70 1.07
C PRO A 60 7.57 -9.01 0.47
N THR A 61 7.71 -10.07 1.27
CA THR A 61 8.12 -11.39 0.79
C THR A 61 7.10 -11.97 -0.18
N VAL A 62 5.82 -11.91 0.17
CA VAL A 62 4.72 -12.44 -0.68
C VAL A 62 4.56 -11.64 -1.98
N TYR A 63 4.73 -10.32 -1.92
CA TYR A 63 4.51 -9.43 -3.05
C TYR A 63 5.63 -9.52 -4.10
N TYR A 64 6.90 -9.62 -3.68
CA TYR A 64 8.04 -9.60 -4.59
C TYR A 64 8.48 -11.00 -5.08
N ASP A 65 8.11 -12.08 -4.40
CA ASP A 65 8.41 -13.45 -4.83
C ASP A 65 7.15 -14.13 -5.39
N ILE A 66 7.18 -14.46 -6.69
CA ILE A 66 6.06 -15.11 -7.40
C ILE A 66 5.70 -16.46 -6.75
N LYS A 67 6.69 -17.23 -6.28
CA LYS A 67 6.42 -18.52 -5.62
C LYS A 67 5.78 -18.29 -4.26
N ALA A 68 6.25 -17.30 -3.50
CA ALA A 68 5.63 -16.94 -2.24
C ALA A 68 4.20 -16.42 -2.46
N TRP A 69 3.95 -15.64 -3.52
CA TRP A 69 2.62 -15.21 -3.90
C TRP A 69 1.69 -16.41 -4.05
N GLU A 70 2.00 -17.36 -4.93
CA GLU A 70 1.14 -18.52 -5.22
C GLU A 70 0.75 -19.32 -3.97
N ASN A 71 1.65 -19.41 -2.99
CA ASN A 71 1.47 -20.24 -1.80
C ASN A 71 0.92 -19.50 -0.56
N GLU A 72 1.29 -18.24 -0.36
CA GLU A 72 1.09 -17.53 0.91
C GLU A 72 0.16 -16.31 0.84
N HIS A 73 -0.23 -15.85 -0.36
CA HIS A 73 -1.05 -14.63 -0.50
C HIS A 73 -2.36 -14.67 0.30
N GLU A 74 -3.06 -15.81 0.32
CA GLU A 74 -4.32 -15.97 1.08
C GLU A 74 -4.10 -15.85 2.58
N LEU A 75 -3.01 -16.43 3.11
CA LEU A 75 -2.67 -16.33 4.52
C LEU A 75 -2.30 -14.88 4.89
N ALA A 76 -1.44 -14.25 4.09
CA ALA A 76 -1.05 -12.86 4.28
C ALA A 76 -2.26 -11.92 4.21
N PHE A 77 -3.16 -12.12 3.24
CA PHE A 77 -4.38 -11.32 3.09
C PHE A 77 -5.37 -11.53 4.24
N SER A 78 -5.55 -12.77 4.72
CA SER A 78 -6.41 -13.06 5.87
C SER A 78 -5.92 -12.37 7.14
N LEU A 79 -4.62 -12.46 7.43
CA LEU A 79 -3.98 -11.75 8.55
C LEU A 79 -4.11 -10.23 8.40
N PHE A 80 -3.86 -9.71 7.20
CA PHE A 80 -3.96 -8.29 6.89
C PHE A 80 -5.37 -7.76 7.14
N ARG A 81 -6.38 -8.40 6.53
CA ARG A 81 -7.79 -8.01 6.69
C ARG A 81 -8.20 -8.05 8.17
N ARG A 82 -7.87 -9.12 8.88
CA ARG A 82 -8.21 -9.22 10.31
C ARG A 82 -7.51 -8.13 11.12
N GLY A 83 -6.26 -7.82 10.77
CA GLY A 83 -5.49 -6.72 11.34
C GLY A 83 -6.12 -5.35 11.09
N CYS A 84 -6.64 -5.08 9.89
CA CYS A 84 -7.38 -3.86 9.58
C CYS A 84 -8.65 -3.73 10.45
N LEU A 85 -9.44 -4.81 10.55
CA LEU A 85 -10.67 -4.83 11.36
C LEU A 85 -10.39 -4.61 12.85
N ASP A 86 -9.44 -5.36 13.41
CA ASP A 86 -9.04 -5.23 14.82
C ASP A 86 -8.44 -3.83 15.08
N GLY A 87 -7.65 -3.30 14.12
CA GLY A 87 -7.03 -2.00 14.20
C GLY A 87 -8.04 -0.85 14.17
N ALA A 88 -9.05 -0.94 13.31
CA ALA A 88 -10.15 0.03 13.26
C ALA A 88 -10.96 0.04 14.56
N ALA A 89 -11.30 -1.14 15.08
CA ALA A 89 -12.08 -1.27 16.31
C ALA A 89 -11.34 -0.75 17.55
N SER A 90 -10.03 -0.91 17.60
CA SER A 90 -9.18 -0.50 18.73
C SER A 90 -8.55 0.89 18.56
N GLY A 91 -8.76 1.55 17.42
CA GLY A 91 -8.14 2.84 17.09
C GLY A 91 -6.62 2.79 16.90
N THR A 92 -6.03 1.62 16.63
CA THR A 92 -4.57 1.50 16.51
C THR A 92 -4.04 1.83 15.12
N LEU A 93 -4.88 2.00 14.09
CA LEU A 93 -4.43 2.34 12.74
C LEU A 93 -3.69 3.69 12.67
N GLU A 94 -4.04 4.63 13.55
CA GLU A 94 -3.39 5.95 13.66
C GLU A 94 -2.11 5.93 14.53
N ALA A 95 -1.78 4.79 15.15
CA ALA A 95 -0.62 4.74 16.02
C ALA A 95 0.68 4.90 15.20
N PRO A 96 1.68 5.64 15.71
CA PRO A 96 2.97 5.88 15.04
C PRO A 96 3.91 4.65 15.10
N ILE A 97 3.34 3.45 15.02
CA ILE A 97 4.05 2.16 15.04
C ILE A 97 4.25 1.58 13.63
N TYR A 98 3.54 2.13 12.63
CA TYR A 98 3.67 1.76 11.23
C TYR A 98 4.56 2.76 10.53
N ASN A 99 5.55 2.27 9.77
CA ASN A 99 6.33 3.15 8.92
C ASN A 99 5.62 3.36 7.57
N ASN A 100 5.86 4.50 6.91
CA ASN A 100 5.21 4.82 5.63
C ASN A 100 5.51 3.78 4.54
N ARG A 101 6.67 3.13 4.60
CA ARG A 101 7.04 2.06 3.65
C ARG A 101 6.14 0.83 3.80
N GLN A 102 5.81 0.41 5.02
CA GLN A 102 4.92 -0.71 5.29
C GLN A 102 3.49 -0.39 4.85
N ILE A 103 3.04 0.84 5.07
CA ILE A 103 1.73 1.31 4.61
C ILE A 103 1.69 1.32 3.07
N GLU A 104 2.75 1.80 2.41
CA GLU A 104 2.90 1.77 0.95
C GLU A 104 2.85 0.31 0.43
N ASP A 105 3.66 -0.59 1.00
CA ASP A 105 3.69 -2.01 0.62
C ASP A 105 2.32 -2.68 0.82
N ALA A 106 1.58 -2.31 1.86
CA ALA A 106 0.24 -2.82 2.12
C ALA A 106 -0.79 -2.37 1.08
N TRP A 107 -0.74 -1.10 0.66
CA TRP A 107 -1.57 -0.61 -0.44
C TRP A 107 -1.25 -1.35 -1.73
N LEU A 108 0.02 -1.47 -2.10
CA LEU A 108 0.45 -2.20 -3.30
C LEU A 108 -0.04 -3.65 -3.28
N PHE A 109 0.08 -4.33 -2.13
CA PHE A 109 -0.43 -5.68 -1.94
C PHE A 109 -1.95 -5.76 -2.11
N LEU A 110 -2.71 -4.82 -1.55
CA LEU A 110 -4.17 -4.79 -1.66
C LEU A 110 -4.64 -4.59 -3.11
N LEU A 111 -3.98 -3.68 -3.85
CA LEU A 111 -4.24 -3.44 -5.27
C LEU A 111 -3.97 -4.70 -6.10
N GLU A 112 -2.85 -5.38 -5.84
CA GLU A 112 -2.46 -6.60 -6.54
C GLU A 112 -3.40 -7.78 -6.22
N MET A 113 -3.83 -7.90 -4.96
CA MET A 113 -4.87 -8.85 -4.56
C MET A 113 -6.17 -8.61 -5.35
N ARG A 114 -6.56 -7.34 -5.54
CA ARG A 114 -7.78 -6.99 -6.29
C ARG A 114 -7.65 -7.30 -7.77
N ARG A 115 -6.46 -7.10 -8.33
CA ARG A 115 -6.14 -7.39 -9.74
C ARG A 115 -6.19 -8.89 -10.04
N ARG A 116 -5.65 -9.73 -9.16
CA ARG A 116 -5.53 -11.19 -9.38
C ARG A 116 -6.74 -12.00 -8.89
N HIS A 117 -7.48 -11.53 -7.88
CA HIS A 117 -8.49 -12.33 -7.18
C HIS A 117 -9.87 -11.65 -7.16
N PHE A 118 -10.58 -11.67 -8.30
CA PHE A 118 -11.91 -11.08 -8.44
C PHE A 118 -12.94 -11.59 -7.40
N ASN A 119 -12.83 -12.86 -6.97
CA ASN A 119 -13.71 -13.46 -5.96
C ASN A 119 -13.57 -12.85 -4.55
N ARG A 120 -12.47 -12.13 -4.29
CA ARG A 120 -12.19 -11.49 -2.99
C ARG A 120 -12.64 -10.03 -2.91
N ARG A 121 -13.33 -9.54 -3.95
CA ARG A 121 -13.80 -8.15 -4.08
C ARG A 121 -14.29 -7.54 -2.76
N LYS A 122 -15.33 -8.11 -2.15
CA LYS A 122 -15.94 -7.58 -0.91
C LYS A 122 -14.97 -7.39 0.24
N HIS A 123 -14.05 -8.34 0.42
CA HIS A 123 -13.04 -8.28 1.48
C HIS A 123 -12.00 -7.19 1.21
N ILE A 124 -11.66 -6.96 -0.06
CA ILE A 124 -10.71 -5.92 -0.46
C ILE A 124 -11.35 -4.54 -0.30
N GLN A 125 -12.60 -4.37 -0.72
CA GLN A 125 -13.37 -3.14 -0.52
C GLN A 125 -13.51 -2.77 0.95
N GLU A 126 -13.75 -3.76 1.82
CA GLU A 126 -13.78 -3.55 3.27
C GLU A 126 -12.44 -3.06 3.82
N CYS A 127 -11.32 -3.65 3.40
CA CYS A 127 -10.00 -3.16 3.78
C CYS A 127 -9.75 -1.75 3.25
N ALA A 128 -10.03 -1.49 1.97
CA ALA A 128 -9.83 -0.18 1.34
C ALA A 128 -10.59 0.92 2.10
N ARG A 129 -11.83 0.66 2.51
CA ARG A 129 -12.63 1.58 3.31
C ARG A 129 -12.07 1.84 4.70
N ILE A 130 -11.65 0.78 5.40
CA ILE A 130 -11.04 0.91 6.72
C ILE A 130 -9.76 1.73 6.66
N LEU A 131 -8.92 1.47 5.65
CA LEU A 131 -7.64 2.14 5.49
C LEU A 131 -7.80 3.56 4.96
N GLY A 132 -8.74 3.81 4.04
CA GLY A 132 -9.05 5.15 3.52
C GLY A 132 -9.61 6.08 4.59
N ALA A 133 -10.41 5.55 5.53
CA ALA A 133 -10.91 6.32 6.68
C ALA A 133 -9.81 6.67 7.71
N SER A 134 -8.64 6.02 7.64
CA SER A 134 -7.51 6.30 8.54
C SER A 134 -6.59 7.36 7.94
N TYR A 135 -6.32 8.42 8.69
CA TYR A 135 -5.56 9.58 8.23
C TYR A 135 -4.14 9.21 7.79
N ASN A 136 -3.39 8.48 8.62
CA ASN A 136 -2.03 8.09 8.26
C ASN A 136 -1.98 7.21 7.00
N TRP A 137 -2.98 6.36 6.80
CA TRP A 137 -3.04 5.42 5.69
C TRP A 137 -3.50 6.08 4.39
N SER A 138 -4.49 6.98 4.46
CA SER A 138 -4.93 7.78 3.32
C SER A 138 -3.82 8.73 2.86
N MET A 139 -3.09 9.36 3.78
CA MET A 139 -1.96 10.24 3.42
C MET A 139 -0.89 9.51 2.59
N VAL A 140 -0.63 8.23 2.85
CA VAL A 140 0.30 7.43 2.03
C VAL A 140 -0.32 7.08 0.67
N LEU A 141 -1.62 6.80 0.59
CA LEU A 141 -2.34 6.61 -0.68
C LEU A 141 -2.23 7.86 -1.57
N HIS A 142 -2.43 9.06 -1.00
CA HIS A 142 -2.29 10.32 -1.73
C HIS A 142 -0.85 10.68 -2.05
N GLY A 143 0.10 10.40 -1.15
CA GLY A 143 1.48 10.85 -1.26
C GLY A 143 2.42 9.91 -2.03
N SER A 144 2.11 8.62 -2.11
CA SER A 144 3.01 7.64 -2.74
C SER A 144 2.85 7.62 -4.25
N LYS A 145 3.91 8.05 -4.96
CA LYS A 145 4.01 7.89 -6.41
C LYS A 145 3.90 6.43 -6.85
N LYS A 146 4.46 5.48 -6.09
CA LYS A 146 4.39 4.05 -6.44
C LYS A 146 2.97 3.52 -6.38
N VAL A 147 2.21 3.89 -5.34
CA VAL A 147 0.80 3.51 -5.23
C VAL A 147 -0.01 4.14 -6.35
N GLN A 148 0.22 5.42 -6.66
CA GLN A 148 -0.43 6.09 -7.79
C GLN A 148 -0.08 5.43 -9.14
N ASP A 149 1.18 5.08 -9.37
CA ASP A 149 1.62 4.38 -10.58
C ASP A 149 0.90 3.02 -10.71
N ALA A 150 0.87 2.24 -9.62
CA ALA A 150 0.13 0.97 -9.57
C ALA A 150 -1.38 1.16 -9.83
N LEU A 151 -1.99 2.22 -9.29
CA LEU A 151 -3.38 2.57 -9.59
C LEU A 151 -3.57 2.87 -11.09
N ARG A 152 -2.64 3.56 -11.76
CA ARG A 152 -2.79 3.86 -13.21
C ARG A 152 -2.75 2.59 -14.06
N GLU A 153 -2.00 1.58 -13.62
CA GLU A 153 -1.85 0.30 -14.30
C GLU A 153 -3.09 -0.62 -14.13
N LEU A 154 -3.95 -0.34 -13.15
CA LEU A 154 -5.18 -1.09 -12.97
C LEU A 154 -6.23 -0.76 -14.05
N PRO A 155 -7.09 -1.74 -14.42
CA PRO A 155 -8.32 -1.49 -15.16
C PRO A 155 -9.15 -0.37 -14.53
N GLU A 156 -9.79 0.45 -15.36
CA GLU A 156 -10.52 1.64 -14.92
C GLU A 156 -11.63 1.32 -13.90
N ASP A 157 -12.36 0.23 -14.12
CA ASP A 157 -13.41 -0.27 -13.22
C ASP A 157 -12.85 -0.63 -11.84
N ILE A 158 -11.72 -1.32 -11.79
CA ILE A 158 -11.05 -1.70 -10.54
C ILE A 158 -10.51 -0.47 -9.83
N ARG A 159 -9.89 0.45 -10.58
CA ARG A 159 -9.33 1.71 -10.04
C ARG A 159 -10.42 2.57 -9.41
N MET A 160 -11.54 2.78 -10.10
CA MET A 160 -12.67 3.56 -9.58
C MET A 160 -13.24 2.92 -8.31
N GLU A 161 -13.45 1.60 -8.32
CA GLU A 161 -13.94 0.86 -7.15
C GLU A 161 -13.06 1.08 -5.92
N VAL A 162 -11.74 0.90 -6.05
CA VAL A 162 -10.83 1.04 -4.91
C VAL A 162 -10.78 2.50 -4.41
N LEU A 163 -10.78 3.48 -5.31
CA LEU A 163 -10.76 4.90 -4.93
C LEU A 163 -12.08 5.35 -4.29
N GLU A 164 -13.21 4.84 -4.75
CA GLU A 164 -14.51 5.10 -4.14
C GLU A 164 -14.57 4.51 -2.73
N ASP A 165 -14.17 3.25 -2.57
CA ASP A 165 -14.16 2.59 -1.25
C ASP A 165 -13.19 3.26 -0.27
N ALA A 166 -12.05 3.77 -0.75
CA ALA A 166 -11.06 4.47 0.06
C ALA A 166 -11.35 5.98 0.28
N GLU A 167 -12.51 6.48 -0.19
CA GLU A 167 -12.89 7.91 -0.14
C GLU A 167 -11.86 8.85 -0.79
N ALA A 168 -11.17 8.38 -1.84
CA ALA A 168 -10.05 9.06 -2.50
C ALA A 168 -10.31 9.35 -3.99
N LEU A 169 -11.57 9.64 -4.36
CA LEU A 169 -11.96 9.93 -5.75
C LEU A 169 -11.30 11.20 -6.32
N ASP A 170 -10.84 12.11 -5.47
CA ASP A 170 -10.05 13.27 -5.83
C ASP A 170 -8.69 12.91 -6.45
N LEU A 171 -8.21 11.66 -6.30
CA LEU A 171 -7.01 11.15 -6.98
C LEU A 171 -7.26 10.80 -8.45
N LEU A 172 -8.51 10.64 -8.90
CA LEU A 172 -8.82 10.23 -10.28
C LEU A 172 -8.12 11.09 -11.35
N PRO A 173 -8.07 12.43 -11.27
CA PRO A 173 -7.36 13.26 -12.24
C PRO A 173 -5.85 12.98 -12.31
N VAL A 174 -5.25 12.49 -11.21
CA VAL A 174 -3.81 12.20 -11.10
C VAL A 174 -3.48 10.81 -11.65
N VAL A 175 -4.39 9.85 -11.45
CA VAL A 175 -4.16 8.44 -11.85
C VAL A 175 -4.75 8.06 -13.21
N THR A 176 -5.58 8.91 -13.80
CA THR A 176 -6.11 8.68 -15.15
C THR A 176 -4.99 8.94 -16.17
N PRO A 177 -4.68 7.97 -17.06
CA PRO A 177 -3.69 8.19 -18.11
C PRO A 177 -4.11 9.38 -18.98
N ASN A 178 -3.28 10.41 -19.07
CA ASN A 178 -3.50 11.51 -20.00
C ASN A 178 -3.33 10.98 -21.44
N HIS A 179 -4.42 10.45 -22.01
CA HIS A 179 -4.46 9.98 -23.39
C HIS A 179 -4.16 11.10 -24.42
N GLN A 180 -4.18 12.36 -24.00
CA GLN A 180 -3.95 13.52 -24.85
C GLN A 180 -2.49 13.68 -25.33
N ALA A 181 -1.49 13.07 -24.69
CA ALA A 181 -0.09 13.28 -25.08
C ALA A 181 0.42 12.35 -26.21
N ARG A 182 -0.34 11.33 -26.63
CA ARG A 182 0.12 10.36 -27.65
C ARG A 182 -0.41 10.63 -29.07
N GLY A 183 -1.18 11.71 -29.26
CA GLY A 183 -1.75 12.10 -30.56
C GLY A 183 -0.94 13.14 -31.35
N GLY A 184 0.17 13.65 -30.82
CA GLY A 184 0.92 14.76 -31.42
C GLY A 184 2.21 14.35 -32.10
N SER A 185 2.14 13.67 -33.25
CA SER A 185 3.10 13.84 -34.38
C SER A 185 2.66 12.99 -35.58
N LEU A 186 1.54 13.37 -36.18
CA LEU A 186 1.22 13.04 -37.57
C LEU A 186 1.10 14.36 -38.31
N ASP A 187 2.22 15.03 -38.57
CA ASP A 187 2.27 15.94 -39.71
C ASP A 187 3.72 16.17 -40.16
N GLY A 188 4.04 15.69 -41.36
CA GLY A 188 5.30 16.03 -42.02
C GLY A 188 5.97 14.97 -42.91
N THR A 189 5.42 13.76 -43.10
CA THR A 189 5.98 12.83 -44.11
C THR A 189 5.24 12.99 -45.45
N PRO A 190 5.92 13.45 -46.52
CA PRO A 190 5.29 13.65 -47.82
C PRO A 190 4.93 12.31 -48.49
N PRO A 191 3.91 12.30 -49.38
CA PRO A 191 3.45 11.10 -50.04
C PRO A 191 4.39 10.74 -51.19
N GLY A 192 4.97 9.54 -51.18
CA GLY A 192 5.69 9.03 -52.35
C GLY A 192 6.58 7.83 -52.07
N GLY A 193 6.03 6.62 -52.24
CA GLY A 193 6.83 5.40 -52.17
C GLY A 193 5.98 4.15 -52.19
N LEU A 194 5.45 3.80 -53.36
CA LEU A 194 4.85 2.48 -53.60
C LEU A 194 5.91 1.39 -53.36
N SER A 195 5.63 0.45 -52.47
CA SER A 195 6.33 -0.83 -52.42
C SER A 195 5.34 -1.95 -52.12
N PRO A 196 5.16 -2.91 -53.03
CA PRO A 196 4.26 -4.04 -52.86
C PRO A 196 4.97 -5.22 -52.21
N GLY A 197 4.21 -6.01 -51.45
CA GLY A 197 4.52 -7.42 -51.20
C GLY A 197 5.19 -7.70 -49.86
N SER A 198 4.38 -8.07 -48.87
CA SER A 198 4.80 -9.07 -47.88
C SER A 198 3.58 -9.79 -47.32
N THR A 199 3.46 -11.02 -47.80
CA THR A 199 2.52 -12.08 -47.43
C THR A 199 2.64 -12.38 -45.94
N LEU A 200 1.54 -12.28 -45.21
CA LEU A 200 1.43 -12.73 -43.82
C LEU A 200 1.16 -14.25 -43.78
N PRO A 201 1.98 -15.07 -43.10
CA PRO A 201 1.54 -16.39 -42.68
C PRO A 201 0.74 -16.29 -41.38
N SER A 202 -0.48 -16.82 -41.46
CA SER A 202 -1.35 -17.14 -40.34
C SER A 202 -0.68 -18.23 -39.49
N ALA A 203 -0.43 -17.95 -38.21
CA ALA A 203 0.02 -18.95 -37.24
C ALA A 203 -0.82 -18.81 -35.97
N GLN A 204 -1.97 -19.47 -36.00
CA GLN A 204 -2.83 -19.71 -34.85
C GLN A 204 -2.24 -20.90 -34.09
N ALA A 205 -1.66 -20.68 -32.91
CA ALA A 205 -1.24 -21.75 -32.02
C ALA A 205 -2.40 -22.15 -31.10
N PRO A 206 -2.77 -23.45 -31.02
CA PRO A 206 -3.77 -23.94 -30.10
C PRO A 206 -3.17 -24.09 -28.69
N TRP A 207 -3.79 -23.46 -27.70
CA TRP A 207 -3.46 -23.66 -26.29
C TRP A 207 -3.93 -25.05 -25.83
N PRO A 208 -3.15 -25.81 -25.05
CA PRO A 208 -3.59 -27.08 -24.51
C PRO A 208 -4.64 -26.87 -23.41
N SER A 209 -5.73 -27.61 -23.52
CA SER A 209 -6.74 -27.72 -22.47
C SER A 209 -6.13 -28.33 -21.22
N ALA A 210 -6.30 -27.66 -20.07
CA ALA A 210 -5.88 -28.18 -18.79
C ALA A 210 -6.70 -29.43 -18.43
N THR A 211 -6.00 -30.54 -18.25
CA THR A 211 -6.55 -31.79 -17.72
C THR A 211 -6.87 -31.60 -16.24
N THR A 212 -8.15 -31.72 -15.88
CA THR A 212 -8.62 -31.77 -14.49
C THR A 212 -8.09 -33.03 -13.80
N PRO A 213 -7.36 -32.95 -12.68
CA PRO A 213 -7.19 -34.09 -11.81
C PRO A 213 -8.42 -34.22 -10.91
N GLU A 214 -9.23 -35.24 -11.21
CA GLU A 214 -10.16 -35.87 -10.28
C GLU A 214 -9.42 -36.36 -9.03
N GLY A 215 -10.03 -36.15 -7.85
CA GLY A 215 -9.78 -37.00 -6.68
C GLY A 215 -8.79 -36.46 -5.64
N GLY A 216 -9.29 -35.66 -4.71
CA GLY A 216 -8.59 -35.32 -3.46
C GLY A 216 -9.60 -34.95 -2.38
N GLY A 217 -10.10 -35.95 -1.66
CA GLY A 217 -11.02 -35.75 -0.54
C GLY A 217 -10.37 -34.92 0.57
N TRP A 218 -11.10 -33.92 1.05
CA TRP A 218 -10.71 -33.12 2.22
C TRP A 218 -10.75 -33.99 3.49
N PRO A 219 -9.76 -33.89 4.38
CA PRO A 219 -9.84 -34.53 5.69
C PRO A 219 -10.95 -33.88 6.55
N PRO A 220 -11.65 -34.65 7.40
CA PRO A 220 -12.66 -34.11 8.29
C PRO A 220 -12.03 -33.14 9.30
N ALA A 221 -12.73 -32.04 9.57
CA ALA A 221 -12.33 -31.03 10.52
C ALA A 221 -12.17 -31.62 11.95
N PRO A 222 -11.16 -31.18 12.72
CA PRO A 222 -11.01 -31.60 14.11
C PRO A 222 -12.16 -31.07 14.95
N GLN A 223 -12.84 -31.99 15.64
CA GLN A 223 -13.89 -31.67 16.60
C GLN A 223 -13.26 -30.98 17.82
N SER A 224 -13.48 -29.68 17.96
CA SER A 224 -13.11 -28.93 19.15
C SER A 224 -14.05 -29.34 20.30
N ALA A 225 -13.50 -30.05 21.28
CA ALA A 225 -14.16 -30.34 22.54
C ALA A 225 -14.50 -29.03 23.25
N ILE A 226 -15.79 -28.81 23.50
CA ILE A 226 -16.30 -27.71 24.31
C ILE A 226 -16.08 -28.09 25.78
N PRO A 227 -15.28 -27.33 26.57
CA PRO A 227 -15.21 -27.56 28.00
C PRO A 227 -16.54 -27.18 28.63
N THR A 228 -17.18 -28.16 29.26
CA THR A 228 -18.39 -27.98 30.08
C THR A 228 -17.95 -27.35 31.39
N PHE A 229 -18.37 -26.12 31.66
CA PHE A 229 -18.18 -25.48 32.97
C PHE A 229 -19.37 -25.84 33.87
N ASP A 230 -19.09 -26.62 34.91
CA ASP A 230 -20.01 -26.85 36.02
C ASP A 230 -20.19 -25.54 36.81
N VAL A 231 -21.41 -25.01 36.80
CA VAL A 231 -21.83 -23.89 37.65
C VAL A 231 -22.13 -24.45 39.05
N VAL A 232 -21.20 -24.23 39.97
CA VAL A 232 -21.44 -24.44 41.40
C VAL A 232 -22.33 -23.30 41.91
N GLN A 233 -23.61 -23.59 42.14
CA GLN A 233 -24.49 -22.75 42.94
C GLN A 233 -24.10 -22.90 44.43
N GLY A 234 -23.41 -21.89 44.96
CA GLY A 234 -23.24 -21.73 46.40
C GLY A 234 -24.50 -21.12 47.01
N SER A 235 -25.24 -21.93 47.76
CA SER A 235 -26.21 -21.45 48.75
C SER A 235 -25.57 -21.50 50.14
N GLN A 236 -25.40 -20.34 50.77
CA GLN A 236 -25.71 -20.05 52.17
C GLN A 236 -25.40 -18.59 52.49
#